data_AF-A0A944KGA9-F1
#
_entry.id   AF-A0A944KGA9-F1
#
_cell.length_a   1.000
_cell.length_b   1.000
_cell.length_c   1.000
_cell.angle_alpha   90.00
_cell.angle_beta   90.00
_cell.angle_gamma   90.00
#
_symmetry.space_group_name_H-M   'P 1'
#
loop_
_entity.id
_entity.type
_entity.pdbx_description
1 polymer ?
#
loop_
_entity_poly.entity_id
_entity_poly.type
_entity_poly.pdbx_seq_one_letter_code
_entity_poly.pdbx_strand_id
1 'polypeptide(L)'
;MTARPGAVPAAFTPAHLRILAKLATGASSASVALDLDITIGTLGTQVQAMGRRAGVSGRAPLLHTAYRTEQLRRPERAVFDGVLEDHELQMVQMVACGASVQEIADVCRFSRDTARSRLRLLRDRAGAENDVHLVAQGWRYGWIDESLEVKPAGFLSTVPVRG
;
A
#
# COMPACT_ATOMS: atom_id res chain seq x y z
N MET A 1 27.90 -17.91 -9.00
CA MET A 1 26.48 -17.49 -8.99
C MET A 1 26.42 -16.10 -8.42
N THR A 2 26.44 -15.08 -9.27
CA THR A 2 26.35 -13.67 -8.85
C THR A 2 24.89 -13.36 -8.54
N ALA A 3 24.61 -13.04 -7.28
CA ALA A 3 23.33 -12.49 -6.87
C ALA A 3 23.05 -11.25 -7.73
N ARG A 4 21.89 -11.24 -8.40
CA ARG A 4 21.41 -10.05 -9.12
C ARG A 4 21.24 -8.96 -8.06
N PRO A 5 21.96 -7.82 -8.14
CA PRO A 5 21.77 -6.74 -7.19
C PRO A 5 20.28 -6.37 -7.19
N GLY A 6 19.71 -6.26 -5.99
CA GLY A 6 18.28 -5.96 -5.78
C GLY A 6 17.88 -4.83 -6.72
N ALA A 7 16.99 -5.13 -7.67
CA ALA A 7 16.63 -4.20 -8.71
C ALA A 7 16.09 -2.94 -8.05
N VAL A 8 16.83 -1.83 -8.11
CA VAL A 8 16.33 -0.53 -7.71
C VAL A 8 15.04 -0.31 -8.50
N PRO A 9 13.87 -0.15 -7.85
CA PRO A 9 12.62 0.06 -8.56
C PRO A 9 12.80 1.24 -9.51
N ALA A 10 12.50 1.04 -10.80
CA ALA A 10 12.73 2.09 -11.78
C ALA A 10 11.98 3.37 -11.38
N ALA A 11 12.67 4.51 -11.46
CA ALA A 11 12.19 5.77 -10.91
C ALA A 11 10.82 6.15 -11.48
N PHE A 12 9.87 6.55 -10.64
CA PHE A 12 8.58 7.09 -11.00
C PHE A 12 8.74 8.43 -11.75
N THR A 13 7.85 8.69 -12.70
CA THR A 13 7.82 10.00 -13.39
C THR A 13 7.24 11.07 -12.46
N PRO A 14 7.46 12.37 -12.73
CA PRO A 14 6.79 13.43 -11.98
C PRO A 14 5.26 13.31 -11.96
N ALA A 15 4.65 12.82 -13.05
CA ALA A 15 3.20 12.57 -13.10
C ALA A 15 2.77 11.44 -12.16
N HIS A 16 3.54 10.34 -12.10
CA HIS A 16 3.31 9.25 -11.15
C HIS A 16 3.38 9.76 -9.71
N LEU A 17 4.38 10.58 -9.38
CA LEU A 17 4.55 11.13 -8.03
C LEU A 17 3.41 12.07 -7.64
N ARG A 18 2.87 12.87 -8.57
CA ARG A 18 1.67 13.70 -8.31
C ARG A 18 0.45 12.86 -7.99
N ILE A 19 0.22 11.76 -8.72
CA ILE A 19 -0.87 10.83 -8.45
C ILE A 19 -0.70 10.20 -7.06
N LEU A 20 0.50 9.69 -6.74
CA LEU A 20 0.77 9.05 -5.45
C LEU A 20 0.65 10.04 -4.29
N ALA A 21 1.12 11.27 -4.45
CA ALA A 21 0.98 12.33 -3.45
C ALA A 21 -0.50 12.61 -3.15
N LYS A 22 -1.36 12.68 -4.17
CA LYS A 22 -2.81 12.86 -3.98
C LYS A 22 -3.46 11.63 -3.34
N LEU A 23 -3.10 10.42 -3.74
CA LEU A 23 -3.62 9.20 -3.12
C LEU A 23 -3.20 9.08 -1.65
N ALA A 24 -2.02 9.58 -1.28
CA ALA A 24 -1.53 9.58 0.10
C ALA A 24 -2.39 10.44 1.05
N THR A 25 -3.12 11.43 0.54
CA THR A 25 -4.07 12.23 1.34
C THR A 25 -5.43 11.57 1.52
N GLY A 26 -5.61 10.34 1.02
CA GLY A 26 -6.90 9.65 1.02
C GLY A 26 -7.86 10.07 -0.09
N ALA A 27 -7.42 10.87 -1.06
CA ALA A 27 -8.26 11.26 -2.18
C ALA A 27 -8.77 10.03 -2.96
N SER A 28 -10.07 10.06 -3.32
CA SER A 28 -10.69 9.03 -4.14
C SER A 28 -10.17 9.08 -5.58
N SER A 29 -10.31 8.01 -6.35
CA SER A 29 -9.89 8.00 -7.76
C SER A 29 -10.59 9.07 -8.61
N ALA A 30 -11.86 9.34 -8.32
CA ALA A 30 -12.61 10.38 -9.00
C ALA A 30 -12.05 11.77 -8.66
N SER A 31 -11.76 12.02 -7.38
CA SER A 31 -11.14 13.28 -6.95
C SER A 31 -9.74 13.46 -7.52
N VAL A 32 -8.89 12.42 -7.51
CA VAL A 32 -7.54 12.49 -8.12
C VAL A 32 -7.62 12.74 -9.62
N ALA A 33 -8.54 12.08 -10.32
CA ALA A 33 -8.73 12.25 -11.75
C ALA A 33 -9.18 13.68 -12.08
N LEU A 34 -10.15 14.21 -11.32
CA LEU A 34 -10.62 15.58 -11.44
C LEU A 34 -9.51 16.60 -11.17
N ASP A 35 -8.80 16.46 -10.05
CA ASP A 35 -7.73 17.37 -9.63
C ASP A 35 -6.57 17.44 -10.64
N LEU A 36 -6.33 16.35 -11.36
CA LEU A 36 -5.25 16.25 -12.34
C LEU A 36 -5.72 16.46 -13.78
N ASP A 37 -7.01 16.79 -13.98
CA ASP A 37 -7.64 16.95 -15.29
C ASP A 37 -7.40 15.75 -16.24
N ILE A 38 -7.61 14.54 -15.70
CA ILE A 38 -7.51 13.28 -16.45
C ILE A 38 -8.76 12.43 -16.24
N THR A 39 -8.96 11.44 -17.11
CA THR A 39 -10.05 10.46 -16.91
C THR A 39 -9.68 9.43 -15.84
N ILE A 40 -10.69 8.82 -15.20
CA ILE A 40 -10.49 7.68 -14.29
C ILE A 40 -9.80 6.51 -15.01
N GLY A 41 -10.10 6.30 -16.30
CA GLY A 41 -9.44 5.30 -17.13
C GLY A 41 -7.95 5.59 -17.29
N THR A 42 -7.58 6.84 -17.59
CA THR A 42 -6.19 7.29 -17.68
C THR A 42 -5.47 7.09 -16.34
N LEU A 43 -6.09 7.46 -15.22
CA LEU A 43 -5.55 7.20 -13.88
C LEU A 43 -5.30 5.70 -13.66
N GLY A 44 -6.23 4.84 -14.06
CA GLY A 44 -6.08 3.38 -14.00
C GLY A 44 -4.87 2.89 -14.81
N THR A 45 -4.71 3.37 -16.04
CA THR A 45 -3.54 3.03 -16.89
C THR A 45 -2.23 3.50 -16.27
N GLN A 46 -2.19 4.71 -15.70
CA GLN A 46 -1.00 5.24 -15.02
C GLN A 46 -0.63 4.38 -13.79
N VAL A 47 -1.63 3.97 -12.98
CA VAL A 47 -1.40 3.07 -11.84
C VAL A 47 -0.88 1.71 -12.28
N GLN A 48 -1.38 1.14 -13.38
CA GLN A 48 -0.84 -0.10 -13.93
C GLN A 48 0.59 0.05 -14.44
N ALA A 49 0.89 1.16 -15.14
CA ALA A 49 2.24 1.46 -15.62
C ALA A 49 3.23 1.61 -14.45
N MET A 50 2.82 2.31 -13.37
CA MET A 50 3.57 2.39 -12.12
C MET A 50 3.82 0.99 -11.54
N GLY A 51 2.80 0.14 -11.49
CA GLY A 51 2.91 -1.23 -10.98
C GLY A 51 3.91 -2.07 -11.74
N ARG A 52 3.84 -2.06 -13.08
CA ARG A 52 4.81 -2.74 -13.96
C ARG A 52 6.23 -2.24 -13.75
N ARG A 53 6.41 -0.93 -13.54
CA ARG A 53 7.71 -0.29 -13.33
C ARG A 53 8.33 -0.64 -11.97
N ALA A 54 7.52 -0.65 -10.92
CA ALA A 54 7.95 -0.96 -9.57
C ALA A 54 7.94 -2.46 -9.24
N GLY A 55 7.40 -3.29 -10.13
CA GLY A 55 7.25 -4.73 -9.90
C GLY A 55 6.24 -5.06 -8.81
N VAL A 56 5.25 -4.19 -8.55
CA VAL A 56 4.21 -4.38 -7.53
C VAL A 56 2.83 -4.14 -8.11
N SER A 57 1.78 -4.63 -7.45
CA SER A 57 0.39 -4.43 -7.87
C SER A 57 -0.44 -3.81 -6.76
N GLY A 58 -1.25 -2.82 -7.09
CA GLY A 58 -2.09 -2.12 -6.12
C GLY A 58 -1.52 -0.78 -5.69
N ARG A 59 -2.39 0.10 -5.21
CA ARG A 59 -2.01 1.50 -4.91
C ARG A 59 -1.26 1.64 -3.58
N ALA A 60 -1.64 0.85 -2.57
CA ALA A 60 -0.98 0.81 -1.27
C ALA A 60 0.52 0.42 -1.39
N PRO A 61 0.89 -0.70 -2.04
CA PRO A 61 2.30 -1.05 -2.21
C PRO A 61 3.07 -0.10 -3.13
N LEU A 62 2.40 0.56 -4.10
CA LEU A 62 3.03 1.62 -4.89
C LEU A 62 3.43 2.81 -4.02
N LEU A 63 2.54 3.27 -3.14
CA LEU A 63 2.85 4.37 -2.22
C LEU A 63 3.96 3.98 -1.26
N HIS A 64 3.89 2.79 -0.66
CA HIS A 64 4.95 2.28 0.21
C HIS A 64 6.29 2.23 -0.51
N THR A 65 6.33 1.73 -1.75
CA THR A 65 7.56 1.70 -2.58
C THR A 65 8.11 3.12 -2.81
N ALA A 66 7.25 4.10 -3.07
CA ALA A 66 7.68 5.49 -3.28
C ALA A 66 8.29 6.12 -2.02
N TYR A 67 7.74 5.85 -0.83
CA TYR A 67 8.32 6.31 0.44
C TYR A 67 9.61 5.58 0.81
N ARG A 68 9.63 4.25 0.62
CA ARG A 68 10.80 3.41 0.91
C ARG A 68 11.99 3.79 0.06
N THR A 69 11.76 4.08 -1.23
CA THR A 69 12.81 4.52 -2.17
C THR A 69 13.05 6.03 -2.16
N GLU A 70 12.42 6.77 -1.25
CA GLU A 70 12.57 8.23 -1.09
C GLU A 70 12.20 9.06 -2.34
N GLN A 71 11.50 8.45 -3.30
CA GLN A 71 11.01 9.13 -4.50
C GLN A 71 9.82 10.04 -4.19
N LEU A 72 9.10 9.75 -3.11
CA LEU A 72 8.10 10.63 -2.53
C LEU A 72 8.53 11.00 -1.11
N ARG A 73 8.39 12.27 -0.75
CA ARG A 73 8.72 12.76 0.60
C ARG A 73 7.88 12.01 1.64
N ARG A 74 8.55 11.35 2.59
CA ARG A 74 7.90 10.66 3.71
C ARG A 74 7.06 11.64 4.53
N PRO A 75 5.91 11.21 5.08
CA PRO A 75 5.12 12.05 5.95
C PRO A 75 5.90 12.42 7.21
N GLU A 76 5.61 13.58 7.78
CA GLU A 76 6.16 13.97 9.08
C GLU A 76 5.67 13.01 10.17
N ARG A 77 6.60 12.57 11.02
CA ARG A 77 6.28 11.64 12.11
C ARG A 77 5.32 12.29 13.11
N ALA A 78 4.33 11.52 13.54
CA ALA A 78 3.41 11.89 14.60
C ALA A 78 3.25 10.74 15.59
N VAL A 79 2.82 11.07 16.80
CA VAL A 79 2.43 10.06 17.79
C VAL A 79 0.99 9.64 17.50
N PHE A 80 0.75 8.34 17.49
CA PHE A 80 -0.60 7.81 17.44
C PHE A 80 -1.22 7.85 18.83
N ASP A 81 -2.41 8.43 18.95
CA ASP A 81 -3.16 8.47 20.20
C ASP A 81 -3.90 7.15 20.40
N GLY A 82 -3.16 6.13 20.86
CA GLY A 82 -3.70 4.80 21.13
C GLY A 82 -2.64 3.70 21.11
N VAL A 83 -3.07 2.49 21.48
CA VAL A 83 -2.27 1.28 21.31
C VAL A 83 -2.76 0.55 20.08
N LEU A 84 -1.83 0.26 19.17
CA LEU A 84 -2.08 -0.65 18.05
C LEU A 84 -1.77 -2.06 18.52
N GLU A 85 -2.73 -2.97 18.41
CA GLU A 85 -2.49 -4.37 18.75
C GLU A 85 -1.57 -5.02 17.71
N ASP A 86 -0.83 -6.07 18.10
CA ASP A 86 0.11 -6.75 17.20
C ASP A 86 -0.54 -7.21 15.89
N HIS A 87 -1.78 -7.69 15.98
CA HIS A 87 -2.53 -8.14 14.81
C HIS A 87 -2.94 -6.96 13.91
N GLU A 88 -3.19 -5.78 14.46
CA GLU A 88 -3.50 -4.57 13.71
C GLU A 88 -2.25 -4.02 13.02
N LEU A 89 -1.12 -4.00 13.72
CA LEU A 89 0.19 -3.67 13.14
C LEU A 89 0.50 -4.58 11.96
N GLN A 90 0.31 -5.89 12.14
CA GLN A 90 0.49 -6.88 11.08
C GLN A 90 -0.43 -6.62 9.90
N MET A 91 -1.71 -6.28 10.13
CA MET A 91 -2.65 -5.94 9.06
C MET A 91 -2.19 -4.70 8.26
N VAL A 92 -1.72 -3.63 8.92
CA VAL A 92 -1.19 -2.44 8.24
C VAL A 92 0.00 -2.78 7.36
N GLN A 93 0.96 -3.55 7.89
CA GLN A 93 2.15 -3.98 7.16
C GLN A 93 1.76 -4.85 5.96
N MET A 94 0.85 -5.80 6.13
CA MET A 94 0.34 -6.63 5.04
C MET A 94 -0.32 -5.81 3.92
N VAL A 95 -1.10 -4.78 4.27
CA VAL A 95 -1.68 -3.85 3.27
C VAL A 95 -0.58 -3.10 2.52
N ALA A 96 0.45 -2.63 3.22
CA ALA A 96 1.61 -1.98 2.59
C ALA A 96 2.38 -2.92 1.65
N CYS A 97 2.44 -4.21 1.97
CA CYS A 97 3.03 -5.23 1.12
C CYS A 97 2.15 -5.63 -0.08
N GLY A 98 0.90 -5.17 -0.16
CA GLY A 98 -0.04 -5.51 -1.22
C GLY A 98 -0.80 -6.81 -0.99
N ALA A 99 -0.91 -7.28 0.26
CA ALA A 99 -1.73 -8.44 0.60
C ALA A 99 -3.22 -8.18 0.33
N SER A 100 -3.89 -9.21 -0.16
CA SER A 100 -5.35 -9.25 -0.28
C SER A 100 -6.01 -9.44 1.08
N VAL A 101 -7.30 -9.09 1.17
CA VAL A 101 -8.11 -9.35 2.38
C VAL A 101 -8.13 -10.84 2.75
N GLN A 102 -8.05 -11.74 1.78
CA GLN A 102 -7.99 -13.18 2.05
C GLN A 102 -6.65 -13.56 2.70
N GLU A 103 -5.52 -13.09 2.15
CA GLU A 103 -4.21 -13.36 2.73
C GLU A 103 -4.09 -12.80 4.16
N ILE A 104 -4.63 -11.60 4.39
CA ILE A 104 -4.72 -11.02 5.73
C ILE A 104 -5.54 -11.91 6.66
N ALA A 105 -6.69 -12.41 6.19
CA ALA A 105 -7.53 -13.32 6.96
C ALA A 105 -6.78 -14.60 7.32
N ASP A 106 -6.09 -15.20 6.36
CA ASP A 106 -5.35 -16.46 6.56
C ASP A 106 -4.21 -16.27 7.58
N VAL A 107 -3.42 -15.20 7.44
CA VAL A 107 -2.29 -14.90 8.32
C VAL A 107 -2.74 -14.55 9.74
N CYS A 108 -3.76 -13.69 9.86
CA CYS A 108 -4.30 -13.30 11.16
C CYS A 108 -5.29 -14.34 11.75
N ARG A 109 -5.54 -15.46 11.06
CA ARG A 109 -6.48 -16.53 11.45
C ARG A 109 -7.90 -16.02 11.69
N PHE A 110 -8.37 -15.15 10.81
CA PHE A 110 -9.73 -14.62 10.80
C PHE A 110 -10.53 -15.19 9.64
N SER A 111 -11.86 -15.04 9.70
CA SER A 111 -12.67 -15.15 8.49
C SER A 111 -12.39 -13.96 7.57
N ARG A 112 -12.64 -14.11 6.26
CA ARG A 112 -12.49 -13.02 5.29
C ARG A 112 -13.33 -11.80 5.66
N ASP A 113 -14.55 -11.99 6.14
CA ASP A 113 -15.45 -10.89 6.53
C ASP A 113 -15.01 -10.23 7.84
N THR A 114 -14.47 -11.01 8.78
CA THR A 114 -13.84 -10.48 9.99
C THR A 114 -12.61 -9.64 9.63
N ALA A 115 -11.74 -10.11 8.73
CA ALA A 115 -10.58 -9.36 8.27
C ALA A 115 -10.98 -8.05 7.58
N ARG A 116 -12.02 -8.08 6.73
CA ARG A 116 -12.58 -6.85 6.10
C ARG A 116 -13.10 -5.88 7.16
N SER A 117 -13.85 -6.37 8.14
CA SER A 117 -14.44 -5.55 9.18
C SER A 117 -13.38 -4.92 10.08
N ARG A 118 -12.38 -5.71 10.50
CA ARG A 118 -11.23 -5.20 11.26
C ARG A 118 -10.42 -4.19 10.47
N LEU A 119 -10.17 -4.42 9.19
CA LEU A 119 -9.43 -3.46 8.36
C LEU A 119 -10.18 -2.13 8.23
N ARG A 120 -11.52 -2.16 8.17
CA ARG A 120 -12.34 -0.95 8.21
C ARG A 120 -12.20 -0.22 9.54
N LEU A 121 -12.34 -0.92 10.67
CA LEU A 121 -12.17 -0.31 12.00
C LEU A 121 -10.77 0.28 12.19
N LEU A 122 -9.75 -0.43 11.69
CA LEU A 122 -8.36 0.02 11.72
C LEU A 122 -8.15 1.31 10.91
N ARG A 123 -8.78 1.41 9.73
CA ARG A 123 -8.79 2.63 8.94
C ARG A 123 -9.46 3.78 9.68
N ASP A 124 -10.64 3.54 10.26
CA ASP A 124 -11.38 4.54 11.02
C ASP A 124 -10.55 5.05 12.22
N ARG A 125 -9.92 4.13 12.98
CA ARG A 125 -9.02 4.45 14.10
C ARG A 125 -7.79 5.25 13.66
N ALA A 126 -7.21 4.92 12.52
CA ALA A 126 -6.05 5.61 11.97
C ALA A 126 -6.41 6.94 11.26
N GLY A 127 -7.70 7.30 11.16
CA GLY A 127 -8.14 8.46 10.38
C GLY A 127 -7.90 8.31 8.88
N ALA A 128 -7.88 7.07 8.38
CA ALA A 128 -7.56 6.74 6.99
C ALA A 128 -8.82 6.50 6.16
N GLU A 129 -8.98 7.25 5.08
CA GLU A 129 -10.11 7.14 4.14
C GLU A 129 -10.10 5.84 3.31
N ASN A 130 -8.92 5.27 3.05
CA ASN A 130 -8.74 4.05 2.25
C ASN A 130 -7.39 3.38 2.55
N ASP A 131 -7.13 2.21 1.95
CA ASP A 131 -5.89 1.46 2.17
C ASP A 131 -4.61 2.23 1.84
N VAL A 132 -4.65 3.09 0.83
CA VAL A 132 -3.49 3.88 0.44
C VAL A 132 -3.22 4.94 1.49
N HIS A 133 -4.27 5.58 1.99
CA HIS A 133 -4.17 6.51 3.10
C HIS A 133 -3.71 5.80 4.39
N LEU A 134 -4.17 4.58 4.64
CA LEU A 134 -3.72 3.77 5.79
C LEU A 134 -2.22 3.53 5.76
N VAL A 135 -1.64 3.26 4.58
CA VAL A 135 -0.19 3.15 4.43
C VAL A 135 0.50 4.49 4.73
N ALA A 136 -0.03 5.61 4.26
CA ALA A 136 0.52 6.93 4.60
C ALA A 136 0.49 7.20 6.11
N GLN A 137 -0.61 6.84 6.78
CA GLN A 137 -0.72 6.93 8.23
C GLN A 137 0.24 5.97 8.95
N GLY A 138 0.42 4.75 8.44
CA GLY A 138 1.40 3.81 8.97
C GLY A 138 2.83 4.34 8.90
N TRP A 139 3.21 5.05 7.83
CA TRP A 139 4.50 5.76 7.78
C TRP A 139 4.57 6.95 8.74
N ARG A 140 3.48 7.71 8.86
CA ARG A 140 3.38 8.86 9.78
C ARG A 140 3.52 8.44 11.25
N TYR A 141 2.90 7.34 11.64
CA TYR A 141 2.93 6.82 13.02
C TYR A 141 4.09 5.86 13.29
N GLY A 142 4.91 5.54 12.28
CA GLY A 142 6.06 4.65 12.42
C GLY A 142 5.72 3.16 12.54
N TRP A 143 4.53 2.75 12.09
CA TRP A 143 4.11 1.33 11.99
C TRP A 143 4.71 0.61 10.78
N ILE A 144 5.06 1.39 9.77
CA ILE A 144 5.77 0.95 8.56
C ILE A 144 7.05 1.77 8.46
N ASP A 145 8.12 1.10 8.07
CA ASP A 145 9.40 1.72 7.75
C ASP A 145 10.00 1.13 6.46
N GLU A 146 11.22 1.53 6.14
CA GLU A 146 11.94 1.10 4.96
C GLU A 146 12.35 -0.37 4.94
N SER A 147 12.36 -1.06 6.09
CA SER A 147 12.72 -2.48 6.19
C SER A 147 11.61 -3.40 5.66
N LEU A 148 10.38 -2.89 5.55
CA LEU A 148 9.26 -3.67 5.06
C LEU A 148 9.38 -3.91 3.55
N GLU A 149 9.33 -5.18 3.15
CA GLU A 149 9.43 -5.59 1.75
C GLU A 149 8.06 -5.73 1.07
N VAL A 150 7.88 -5.09 -0.09
CA VAL A 150 6.70 -5.26 -0.93
C VAL A 150 6.70 -6.59 -1.66
N LYS A 151 5.53 -7.22 -1.75
CA LYS A 151 5.34 -8.45 -2.54
C LYS A 151 5.43 -8.14 -4.04
N PRO A 152 6.20 -8.91 -4.83
CA PRO A 152 6.28 -8.69 -6.26
C PRO A 152 4.96 -9.06 -6.96
N ALA A 153 4.62 -8.29 -7.99
CA ALA A 153 3.47 -8.54 -8.85
C ALA A 153 3.62 -9.91 -9.52
N GLY A 154 2.59 -10.77 -9.37
CA GLY A 154 2.58 -12.11 -9.97
C GLY A 154 3.03 -13.24 -9.07
N PHE A 155 3.36 -12.98 -7.78
CA PHE A 155 3.46 -14.05 -6.79
C PHE A 155 2.04 -14.54 -6.46
N LEU A 156 1.49 -15.35 -7.37
CA LEU A 156 0.28 -16.13 -7.13
C LEU A 156 0.51 -16.85 -5.80
N SER A 157 -0.36 -16.59 -4.84
CA SER A 157 -0.45 -17.44 -3.66
C SER A 157 -0.91 -18.80 -4.17
N THR A 158 0.05 -19.65 -4.55
CA THR A 158 -0.15 -21.09 -4.65
C THR A 158 -0.40 -21.55 -3.23
N VAL A 159 -1.62 -21.32 -2.75
CA VAL A 159 -2.20 -22.10 -1.67
C VAL A 159 -2.28 -23.51 -2.26
N PRO A 160 -1.54 -24.50 -1.74
CA PRO A 160 -1.74 -25.86 -2.17
C PRO A 160 -3.15 -26.24 -1.72
N VAL A 161 -4.06 -26.36 -2.69
CA VAL A 161 -5.35 -27.02 -2.46
C VAL A 161 -4.99 -28.49 -2.25
N ARG A 162 -4.77 -28.88 -0.99
CA ARG A 162 -4.68 -30.29 -0.62
C ARG A 162 -6.10 -30.84 -0.68
N GLY A 163 -6.36 -31.65 -1.70
CA GLY A 163 -7.43 -32.64 -1.70
C GLY A 163 -7.09 -33.84 -0.83
#